data_AF-A0A377RN10-F1
#
_entry.id   AF-A0A377RN10-F1
#
_cell.length_a   1.000
_cell.length_b   1.000
_cell.length_c   1.000
_cell.angle_alpha   90.00
_cell.angle_beta   90.00
_cell.angle_gamma   90.00
#
_symmetry.space_group_name_H-M   'P 1'
#
loop_
_entity.id
_entity.type
_entity.pdbx_description
1 polymer ?
#
loop_
_entity_poly.entity_id
_entity_poly.type
_entity_poly.pdbx_seq_one_letter_code
_entity_poly.pdbx_strand_id
1 'polypeptide(L)'
;MVNPLQSLRLPLGHPLVEKLCELSLNNKAAFNEKSKVNFKEEVSKEDQTKFERVLRVLHAIANNEVSLRYLSDENQKFIEDLAQDKKITNEQIEKTLEIVSTSDVYVDFEKSKELMLKVDSVAVGLKSYSQSQLLDLNGGHWDLEVPSAPKERVTFRFDNLDSSNKEMDFYARSSLKDLKKGVVAIDFGTKSTTASYMDKTGTYRLLSIGGLVDDASPTKFENPTIMEFRYKEKFLKDYNALNHRPFTEKNDIEVAHEAQKNAKGVKGNDLYRFFLN
;
A
#
# COMPACT_ATOMS: atom_id res chain seq x y z
N MET A 1 -19.32 4.07 -18.30
CA MET A 1 -19.44 5.25 -17.43
C MET A 1 -18.41 5.07 -16.33
N VAL A 2 -17.55 6.06 -16.08
CA VAL A 2 -16.61 5.99 -14.94
C VAL A 2 -17.41 6.42 -13.72
N ASN A 3 -17.56 5.53 -12.74
CA ASN A 3 -18.33 5.81 -11.54
C ASN A 3 -17.38 6.24 -10.42
N PRO A 4 -17.75 7.25 -9.62
CA PRO A 4 -17.02 7.60 -8.43
C PRO A 4 -16.97 6.44 -7.44
N LEU A 5 -15.88 6.34 -6.69
CA LEU A 5 -15.66 5.31 -5.69
C LEU A 5 -16.35 5.68 -4.37
N GLN A 6 -17.59 5.22 -4.20
CA GLN A 6 -18.35 5.43 -2.95
C GLN A 6 -17.79 4.67 -1.75
N SER A 7 -17.15 3.53 -2.00
CA SER A 7 -16.50 2.71 -0.98
C SER A 7 -15.42 1.85 -1.63
N LEU A 8 -14.38 1.51 -0.86
CA LEU A 8 -13.29 0.64 -1.30
C LEU A 8 -13.40 -0.70 -0.58
N ARG A 9 -13.73 -1.76 -1.33
CA ARG A 9 -13.79 -3.12 -0.81
C ARG A 9 -12.48 -3.83 -1.09
N LEU A 10 -11.81 -4.30 -0.05
CA LEU A 10 -10.51 -4.96 -0.15
C LEU A 10 -10.54 -6.36 0.48
N PRO A 11 -9.84 -7.35 -0.10
CA PRO A 11 -9.53 -8.59 0.61
C PRO A 11 -8.77 -8.27 1.91
N LEU A 12 -9.02 -9.02 2.98
CA LEU A 12 -8.36 -8.77 4.27
C LEU A 12 -6.83 -8.87 4.23
N GLY A 13 -6.28 -9.65 3.30
CA GLY A 13 -4.83 -9.75 3.08
C GLY A 13 -4.22 -8.63 2.25
N HIS A 14 -5.01 -7.67 1.76
CA HIS A 14 -4.51 -6.60 0.90
C HIS A 14 -3.69 -5.57 1.71
N PRO A 15 -2.47 -5.19 1.30
CA PRO A 15 -1.61 -4.28 2.07
C PRO A 15 -2.23 -2.92 2.41
N LEU A 16 -3.11 -2.39 1.55
CA LEU A 16 -3.84 -1.15 1.86
C LEU A 16 -4.76 -1.25 3.09
N VAL A 17 -5.23 -2.44 3.46
CA VAL A 17 -6.11 -2.62 4.63
C VAL A 17 -5.43 -2.08 5.88
N GLU A 18 -4.17 -2.42 6.09
CA GLU A 18 -3.38 -1.96 7.23
C GLU A 18 -3.24 -0.43 7.24
N LYS A 19 -2.83 0.15 6.11
CA LYS A 19 -2.65 1.61 6.00
C LYS A 19 -3.97 2.37 6.23
N LEU A 20 -5.09 1.86 5.72
CA LEU A 20 -6.40 2.49 5.87
C LEU A 20 -6.96 2.33 7.29
N CYS A 21 -6.71 1.19 7.95
CA CYS A 21 -7.04 1.02 9.37
C CYS A 21 -6.25 1.99 10.26
N GLU A 22 -4.95 2.17 10.00
CA GLU A 22 -4.12 3.16 10.72
C GLU A 22 -4.65 4.59 10.55
N LEU A 23 -5.03 4.96 9.32
CA LEU A 23 -5.63 6.27 9.04
C LEU A 23 -6.98 6.43 9.74
N SER A 24 -7.83 5.40 9.79
CA SER A 24 -9.11 5.41 10.50
C SER A 24 -8.96 5.71 11.99
N LEU A 25 -7.84 5.28 12.59
CA LEU A 25 -7.54 5.49 14.01
C LEU A 25 -7.03 6.90 14.32
N ASN A 26 -6.73 7.74 13.33
CA ASN A 26 -6.30 9.14 13.51
C ASN A 26 -5.18 9.32 14.57
N ASN A 27 -4.23 8.38 14.67
CA ASN A 27 -3.18 8.31 15.69
C ASN A 27 -3.66 8.17 17.15
N LYS A 28 -4.95 7.89 17.41
CA LYS A 28 -5.53 7.78 18.76
C LYS A 28 -5.19 6.46 19.47
N ALA A 29 -4.87 5.41 18.74
CA ALA A 29 -4.42 4.13 19.30
C ALA A 29 -3.58 3.36 18.27
N ALA A 30 -2.32 3.04 18.60
CA ALA A 30 -1.54 2.10 17.81
C ALA A 30 -2.05 0.68 18.09
N PHE A 31 -2.41 -0.08 17.05
CA PHE A 31 -2.69 -1.50 17.22
C PHE A 31 -1.40 -2.18 17.70
N ASN A 32 -1.41 -2.70 18.91
CA ASN A 32 -0.25 -3.40 19.43
C ASN A 32 -0.21 -4.81 18.82
N GLU A 33 0.51 -4.97 17.70
CA GLU A 33 0.72 -6.29 17.07
C GLU A 33 1.27 -7.35 18.03
N LYS A 34 1.87 -6.95 19.16
CA LYS A 34 2.45 -7.85 20.17
C LYS A 34 1.45 -8.38 21.20
N SER A 35 0.18 -7.97 21.19
CA SER A 35 -0.83 -8.62 22.02
C SER A 35 -1.05 -10.04 21.50
N LYS A 36 -0.29 -10.98 22.05
CA LYS A 36 -0.31 -12.38 21.63
C LYS A 36 -1.67 -12.97 21.99
N VAL A 37 -2.51 -13.16 20.98
CA VAL A 37 -3.81 -13.82 21.13
C VAL A 37 -3.56 -15.29 21.42
N ASN A 38 -4.19 -15.82 22.46
CA ASN A 38 -4.15 -17.24 22.75
C ASN A 38 -5.32 -17.92 22.04
N PHE A 39 -5.03 -18.96 21.27
CA PHE A 39 -6.05 -19.76 20.59
C PHE A 39 -6.25 -21.09 21.31
N LYS A 40 -7.43 -21.69 21.16
CA LYS A 40 -7.60 -23.09 21.53
C LYS A 40 -6.82 -24.01 20.57
N GLU A 41 -6.52 -25.24 21.02
CA GLU A 41 -5.65 -26.18 20.31
C GLU A 41 -6.24 -26.63 18.96
N GLU A 42 -7.57 -26.62 18.84
CA GLU A 42 -8.30 -26.96 17.63
C GLU A 42 -8.25 -25.89 16.52
N VAL A 43 -7.74 -24.69 16.79
CA VAL A 43 -7.68 -23.59 15.81
C VAL A 43 -6.47 -23.78 14.90
N SER A 44 -6.71 -23.83 13.58
CA SER A 44 -5.66 -24.01 12.58
C SER A 44 -4.71 -22.80 12.52
N LYS A 45 -3.44 -22.99 12.10
CA LYS A 45 -2.50 -21.87 11.91
C LYS A 45 -2.96 -20.86 10.86
N GLU A 46 -3.69 -21.33 9.85
CA GLU A 46 -4.27 -20.50 8.81
C GLU A 46 -5.34 -19.57 9.40
N ASP A 47 -6.26 -20.12 10.20
CA ASP A 47 -7.30 -19.34 10.89
C ASP A 47 -6.71 -18.37 11.91
N GLN A 48 -5.63 -18.74 12.59
CA GLN A 48 -4.89 -17.84 13.49
C GLN A 48 -4.36 -16.62 12.72
N THR A 49 -3.66 -16.85 11.61
CA THR A 49 -3.09 -15.77 10.77
C THR A 49 -4.18 -14.90 10.17
N LYS A 50 -5.29 -15.52 9.74
CA LYS A 50 -6.47 -14.81 9.22
C LYS A 50 -7.11 -13.96 10.31
N PHE A 51 -7.29 -14.51 11.51
CA PHE A 51 -7.89 -13.80 12.64
C PHE A 51 -7.03 -12.61 13.08
N GLU A 52 -5.69 -12.74 13.09
CA GLU A 52 -4.79 -11.62 13.37
C GLU A 52 -4.99 -10.45 12.40
N ARG A 53 -5.28 -10.72 11.11
CA ARG A 53 -5.63 -9.66 10.13
C ARG A 53 -7.00 -9.06 10.42
N VAL A 54 -7.99 -9.89 10.73
CA VAL A 54 -9.35 -9.46 11.09
C VAL A 54 -9.33 -8.55 12.32
N LEU A 55 -8.52 -8.88 13.33
CA LEU A 55 -8.41 -8.10 14.56
C LEU A 55 -7.92 -6.67 14.34
N ARG A 56 -7.04 -6.44 13.36
CA ARG A 56 -6.60 -5.09 12.99
C ARG A 56 -7.78 -4.24 12.51
N VAL A 57 -8.62 -4.84 11.66
CA VAL A 57 -9.83 -4.18 11.14
C VAL A 57 -10.84 -3.96 12.26
N LEU A 58 -11.07 -4.98 13.09
CA LEU A 58 -11.96 -4.88 14.24
C LEU A 58 -11.53 -3.77 15.20
N HIS A 59 -10.23 -3.63 15.44
CA HIS A 59 -9.68 -2.56 16.25
C HIS A 59 -9.95 -1.18 15.65
N ALA A 60 -9.84 -1.02 14.33
CA ALA A 60 -10.21 0.22 13.64
C ALA A 60 -11.71 0.53 13.82
N ILE A 61 -12.59 -0.47 13.68
CA ILE A 61 -14.04 -0.33 13.89
C ILE A 61 -14.34 0.10 15.33
N ALA A 62 -13.78 -0.61 16.31
CA ALA A 62 -14.08 -0.42 17.72
C ALA A 62 -13.59 0.94 18.26
N ASN A 63 -12.54 1.51 17.67
CA ASN A 63 -11.92 2.77 18.12
C ASN A 63 -12.22 3.97 17.22
N ASN A 64 -13.07 3.79 16.20
CA ASN A 64 -13.56 4.88 15.36
C ASN A 64 -15.03 5.16 15.68
N GLU A 65 -15.32 6.35 16.19
CA GLU A 65 -16.67 6.74 16.65
C GLU A 65 -17.76 6.60 15.56
N VAL A 66 -17.41 6.84 14.29
CA VAL A 66 -18.35 6.75 13.18
C VAL A 66 -18.61 5.29 12.83
N SER A 67 -17.56 4.47 12.69
CA SER A 67 -17.71 3.03 12.47
C SER A 67 -18.50 2.36 13.58
N LEU A 68 -18.19 2.68 14.84
CA LEU A 68 -18.86 2.11 16.01
C LEU A 68 -20.36 2.46 16.03
N ARG A 69 -20.74 3.68 15.63
CA ARG A 69 -22.14 4.14 15.58
C ARG A 69 -23.04 3.27 14.69
N TYR A 70 -22.49 2.68 13.63
CA TYR A 70 -23.23 1.83 12.71
C TYR A 70 -23.19 0.33 13.08
N LEU A 71 -22.45 -0.02 14.14
CA LEU A 71 -22.38 -1.39 14.63
C LEU A 71 -23.55 -1.67 15.59
N SER A 72 -24.20 -2.83 15.45
CA SER A 72 -25.31 -3.21 16.35
C SER A 72 -24.84 -3.41 17.80
N ASP A 73 -25.73 -3.16 18.75
CA ASP A 73 -25.45 -3.35 20.19
C ASP A 73 -24.98 -4.79 20.50
N GLU A 74 -25.55 -5.79 19.82
CA GLU A 74 -25.13 -7.19 19.94
C GLU A 74 -23.69 -7.41 19.49
N ASN A 75 -23.28 -6.77 18.40
CA ASN A 75 -21.93 -6.88 17.86
C ASN A 75 -20.93 -6.07 18.71
N GLN A 76 -21.32 -4.91 19.22
CA GLN A 76 -20.51 -4.14 20.17
C GLN A 76 -20.22 -4.97 21.43
N LYS A 77 -21.26 -5.55 22.04
CA LYS A 77 -21.12 -6.43 23.20
C LYS A 77 -20.23 -7.64 22.89
N PHE A 78 -20.38 -8.25 21.72
CA PHE A 78 -19.52 -9.36 21.31
C PHE A 78 -18.03 -8.96 21.23
N ILE A 79 -17.72 -7.76 20.73
CA ILE A 79 -16.33 -7.27 20.68
C ILE A 79 -15.77 -7.04 22.08
N GLU A 80 -16.58 -6.51 23.00
CA GLU A 80 -16.19 -6.33 24.42
C GLU A 80 -15.91 -7.68 25.10
N ASP A 81 -16.80 -8.65 24.92
CA ASP A 81 -16.65 -10.01 25.47
C ASP A 81 -15.39 -10.69 24.88
N LEU A 82 -15.18 -10.56 23.57
CA LEU A 82 -14.01 -11.10 22.86
C LEU A 82 -12.68 -10.57 23.43
N ALA A 83 -12.64 -9.31 23.85
CA ALA A 83 -11.44 -8.70 24.43
C ALA A 83 -11.10 -9.25 25.82
N GLN A 84 -12.07 -9.81 26.54
CA GLN A 84 -11.88 -10.41 27.86
C GLN A 84 -11.57 -11.92 27.80
N ASP A 85 -11.76 -12.54 26.65
CA ASP A 85 -11.61 -13.98 26.51
C ASP A 85 -10.18 -14.46 26.59
N LYS A 86 -9.97 -15.51 27.39
CA LYS A 86 -8.64 -16.08 27.63
C LYS A 86 -8.12 -16.90 26.44
N LYS A 87 -9.02 -17.50 25.67
CA LYS A 87 -8.70 -18.34 24.50
C LYS A 87 -9.76 -18.18 23.41
N ILE A 88 -9.30 -17.90 22.20
CA ILE A 88 -10.15 -17.72 21.03
C ILE A 88 -10.51 -19.08 20.40
N THR A 89 -11.77 -19.20 20.00
CA THR A 89 -12.38 -20.38 19.36
C THR A 89 -12.69 -20.16 17.88
N ASN A 90 -12.91 -21.23 17.11
CA ASN A 90 -13.30 -21.13 15.70
C ASN A 90 -14.63 -20.38 15.50
N GLU A 91 -15.60 -20.56 16.40
CA GLU A 91 -16.89 -19.86 16.34
C GLU A 91 -16.70 -18.33 16.47
N GLN A 92 -15.82 -17.91 17.37
CA GLN A 92 -15.48 -16.50 17.53
C GLN A 92 -14.77 -15.94 16.30
N ILE A 93 -13.84 -16.70 15.71
CA ILE A 93 -13.15 -16.29 14.48
C ILE A 93 -14.16 -16.05 13.35
N GLU A 94 -15.09 -16.99 13.13
CA GLU A 94 -16.12 -16.86 12.09
C GLU A 94 -17.07 -15.69 12.36
N LYS A 95 -17.52 -15.51 13.61
CA LYS A 95 -18.38 -14.38 13.97
C LYS A 95 -17.68 -13.03 13.82
N THR A 96 -16.41 -12.92 14.21
CA THR A 96 -15.63 -11.68 14.00
C THR A 96 -15.44 -11.39 12.51
N LEU A 97 -15.18 -12.41 11.70
CA LEU A 97 -15.06 -12.27 10.25
C LEU A 97 -16.36 -11.78 9.61
N GLU A 98 -17.50 -12.30 10.05
CA GLU A 98 -18.82 -11.85 9.61
C GLU A 98 -19.01 -10.36 9.93
N ILE A 99 -18.77 -9.97 11.17
CA ILE A 99 -18.86 -8.56 11.62
C ILE A 99 -18.01 -7.67 10.72
N VAL A 100 -16.74 -8.01 10.51
CA VAL A 100 -15.82 -7.21 9.67
C VAL A 100 -16.29 -7.15 8.22
N SER A 101 -16.84 -8.24 7.68
CA SER A 101 -17.30 -8.32 6.29
C SER A 101 -18.55 -7.49 6.01
N THR A 102 -19.38 -7.25 7.03
CA THR A 102 -20.61 -6.45 6.93
C THR A 102 -20.46 -5.02 7.44
N SER A 103 -19.38 -4.71 8.16
CA SER A 103 -19.14 -3.39 8.74
C SER A 103 -18.32 -2.50 7.82
N ASP A 104 -18.54 -1.19 7.95
CA ASP A 104 -17.80 -0.17 7.23
C ASP A 104 -16.74 0.47 8.15
N VAL A 105 -15.50 0.56 7.66
CA VAL A 105 -14.42 1.31 8.31
C VAL A 105 -14.37 2.71 7.73
N TYR A 106 -14.63 3.72 8.55
CA TYR A 106 -14.59 5.12 8.12
C TYR A 106 -13.17 5.66 8.18
N VAL A 107 -12.73 6.27 7.08
CA VAL A 107 -11.39 6.84 6.91
C VAL A 107 -11.53 8.30 6.51
N ASP A 108 -10.67 9.15 7.07
CA ASP A 108 -10.58 10.55 6.68
C ASP A 108 -10.21 10.67 5.18
N PHE A 109 -11.01 11.40 4.42
CA PHE A 109 -10.83 11.55 2.97
C PHE A 109 -9.53 12.29 2.62
N GLU A 110 -9.18 13.35 3.36
CA GLU A 110 -7.96 14.11 3.09
C GLU A 110 -6.71 13.27 3.35
N LYS A 111 -6.69 12.50 4.44
CA LYS A 111 -5.59 11.59 4.78
C LYS A 111 -5.45 10.45 3.77
N SER A 112 -6.56 9.83 3.38
CA SER A 112 -6.54 8.79 2.36
C SER A 112 -6.14 9.34 0.99
N LYS A 113 -6.57 10.55 0.63
CA LYS A 113 -6.13 11.27 -0.58
C LYS A 113 -4.63 11.52 -0.55
N GLU A 114 -4.10 12.06 0.54
CA GLU A 114 -2.65 12.30 0.69
C GLU A 114 -1.84 11.01 0.58
N LEU A 115 -2.30 9.91 1.21
CA LEU A 115 -1.69 8.59 1.08
C LEU A 115 -1.63 8.17 -0.39
N MET A 116 -2.77 8.26 -1.09
CA MET A 116 -2.87 7.81 -2.48
C MET A 116 -2.04 8.66 -3.45
N LEU A 117 -1.93 9.98 -3.23
CA LEU A 117 -1.10 10.85 -4.07
C LEU A 117 0.40 10.62 -3.89
N LYS A 118 0.82 10.01 -2.77
CA LYS A 118 2.23 9.82 -2.41
C LYS A 118 2.73 8.40 -2.62
N VAL A 119 1.91 7.45 -3.08
CA VAL A 119 2.31 6.03 -3.11
C VAL A 119 3.59 5.79 -3.90
N ASP A 120 3.76 6.38 -5.10
CA ASP A 120 5.03 6.24 -5.86
C ASP A 120 6.18 7.09 -5.30
N SER A 121 5.86 8.16 -4.59
CA SER A 121 6.88 8.92 -3.86
C SER A 121 7.50 8.08 -2.75
N VAL A 122 6.66 7.35 -2.02
CA VAL A 122 7.09 6.41 -0.98
C VAL A 122 7.79 5.20 -1.60
N ALA A 123 7.20 4.58 -2.62
CA ALA A 123 7.71 3.32 -3.16
C ALA A 123 9.01 3.45 -3.96
N VAL A 124 9.13 4.51 -4.76
CA VAL A 124 10.23 4.66 -5.72
C VAL A 124 10.80 6.08 -5.80
N GLY A 125 10.35 7.01 -4.95
CA GLY A 125 10.90 8.37 -4.90
C GLY A 125 10.44 9.29 -6.02
N LEU A 126 9.34 8.96 -6.72
CA LEU A 126 8.79 9.83 -7.75
C LEU A 126 8.10 11.05 -7.13
N LYS A 127 7.87 12.08 -7.97
CA LYS A 127 7.07 13.25 -7.56
C LYS A 127 5.64 12.79 -7.26
N SER A 128 5.06 13.31 -6.18
CA SER A 128 3.66 13.06 -5.84
C SER A 128 2.73 13.46 -6.99
N TYR A 129 1.65 12.72 -7.12
CA TYR A 129 0.61 12.99 -8.09
C TYR A 129 -0.06 14.34 -7.84
N SER A 130 -0.54 14.98 -8.91
CA SER A 130 -1.48 16.10 -8.77
C SER A 130 -2.84 15.60 -8.28
N GLN A 131 -3.61 16.46 -7.63
CA GLN A 131 -4.93 16.10 -7.12
C GLN A 131 -5.88 15.59 -8.23
N SER A 132 -5.75 16.12 -9.46
CA SER A 132 -6.49 15.65 -10.64
C SER A 132 -6.30 14.17 -10.95
N GLN A 133 -5.18 13.56 -10.52
CA GLN A 133 -4.99 12.11 -10.67
C GLN A 133 -6.05 11.31 -9.91
N LEU A 134 -6.56 11.81 -8.79
CA LEU A 134 -7.57 11.11 -7.99
C LEU A 134 -8.99 11.63 -8.20
N LEU A 135 -9.13 12.94 -8.45
CA LEU A 135 -10.41 13.64 -8.40
C LEU A 135 -11.04 13.92 -9.76
N ASP A 136 -10.29 13.80 -10.86
CA ASP A 136 -10.85 14.04 -12.19
C ASP A 136 -11.40 12.75 -12.80
N LEU A 137 -12.50 12.88 -13.55
CA LEU A 137 -13.14 11.79 -14.29
C LEU A 137 -12.19 11.05 -15.26
N ASN A 138 -11.26 11.82 -15.86
CA ASN A 138 -10.24 11.30 -16.78
C ASN A 138 -8.94 10.90 -16.08
N GLY A 139 -8.85 11.12 -14.76
CA GLY A 139 -7.79 10.60 -13.92
C GLY A 139 -8.11 9.18 -13.48
N GLY A 140 -7.84 8.93 -12.22
CA GLY A 140 -8.08 7.73 -11.43
C GLY A 140 -6.82 6.95 -11.10
N HIS A 141 -6.86 6.21 -9.99
CA HIS A 141 -5.71 5.47 -9.46
C HIS A 141 -5.92 3.96 -9.57
N TRP A 142 -4.88 3.22 -9.96
CA TRP A 142 -4.99 1.79 -10.24
C TRP A 142 -5.13 0.96 -8.98
N ASP A 143 -4.47 1.34 -7.88
CA ASP A 143 -4.65 0.69 -6.58
C ASP A 143 -6.09 0.75 -6.03
N LEU A 144 -6.93 1.63 -6.59
CA LEU A 144 -8.34 1.74 -6.23
C LEU A 144 -9.24 0.90 -7.14
N GLU A 145 -8.70 0.34 -8.23
CA GLU A 145 -9.39 -0.65 -9.06
C GLU A 145 -9.24 -2.03 -8.42
N VAL A 146 -10.24 -2.42 -7.65
CA VAL A 146 -10.27 -3.74 -7.01
C VAL A 146 -11.18 -4.67 -7.82
N PRO A 147 -10.72 -5.86 -8.24
CA PRO A 147 -11.61 -6.88 -8.80
C PRO A 147 -12.60 -7.36 -7.71
N SER A 148 -13.66 -8.07 -8.13
CA SER A 148 -14.70 -8.58 -7.21
C SER A 148 -14.11 -9.17 -5.93
N ALA A 149 -14.43 -8.55 -4.79
CA ALA A 149 -13.83 -8.92 -3.51
C ALA A 149 -14.35 -10.29 -3.03
N PRO A 150 -13.47 -11.15 -2.48
CA PRO A 150 -13.85 -12.46 -1.95
C PRO A 150 -14.77 -12.36 -0.73
N LYS A 151 -15.18 -13.50 -0.18
CA LYS A 151 -15.98 -13.57 1.06
C LYS A 151 -15.25 -12.88 2.24
N GLU A 152 -13.92 -12.97 2.27
CA GLU A 152 -13.04 -12.39 3.29
C GLU A 152 -12.59 -10.98 2.90
N ARG A 153 -13.37 -9.99 3.32
CA ARG A 153 -13.16 -8.60 2.90
C ARG A 153 -13.46 -7.61 4.02
N VAL A 154 -13.06 -6.37 3.77
CA VAL A 154 -13.47 -5.19 4.53
C VAL A 154 -13.94 -4.12 3.55
N THR A 155 -14.90 -3.31 3.96
CA THR A 155 -15.35 -2.14 3.21
C THR A 155 -14.85 -0.87 3.92
N PHE A 156 -14.10 -0.05 3.19
CA PHE A 156 -13.72 1.28 3.65
C PHE A 156 -14.64 2.33 3.04
N ARG A 157 -15.11 3.25 3.88
CA ARG A 157 -15.81 4.46 3.46
C ARG A 157 -14.94 5.67 3.75
N PHE A 158 -14.98 6.64 2.86
CA PHE A 158 -14.24 7.88 3.01
C PHE A 158 -15.20 8.97 3.45
N ASP A 159 -14.83 9.75 4.46
CA ASP A 159 -15.58 10.95 4.86
C ASP A 159 -15.36 12.06 3.84
N ASN A 160 -16.13 12.00 2.76
CA ASN A 160 -15.80 12.62 1.49
C ASN A 160 -16.44 14.00 1.29
N LEU A 161 -16.86 14.64 2.37
CA LEU A 161 -17.38 16.01 2.36
C LEU A 161 -16.22 17.01 2.44
N ASP A 162 -16.15 17.95 1.50
CA ASP A 162 -15.20 19.06 1.57
C ASP A 162 -15.61 20.13 2.60
N SER A 163 -14.77 21.16 2.78
CA SER A 163 -15.05 22.28 3.69
C SER A 163 -16.31 23.09 3.35
N SER A 164 -16.92 22.84 2.19
CA SER A 164 -18.18 23.43 1.73
C SER A 164 -19.35 22.45 1.73
N ASN A 165 -19.20 21.27 2.36
CA ASN A 165 -20.15 20.16 2.37
C ASN A 165 -20.48 19.61 0.97
N LYS A 166 -19.56 19.75 0.01
CA LYS A 166 -19.69 19.12 -1.29
C LYS A 166 -19.00 17.76 -1.27
N GLU A 167 -19.71 16.76 -1.77
CA GLU A 167 -19.16 15.42 -1.94
C GLU A 167 -18.02 15.44 -2.97
N MET A 168 -16.87 14.92 -2.57
CA MET A 168 -15.69 14.69 -3.39
C MET A 168 -15.51 13.19 -3.57
N ASP A 169 -15.07 12.74 -4.74
CA ASP A 169 -14.93 11.32 -4.97
C ASP A 169 -13.56 10.97 -5.51
N PHE A 170 -13.08 9.79 -5.12
CA PHE A 170 -11.97 9.16 -5.82
C PHE A 170 -12.47 8.48 -7.08
N TYR A 171 -11.63 8.47 -8.10
CA TYR A 171 -11.83 7.67 -9.30
C TYR A 171 -10.88 6.49 -9.30
N ALA A 172 -11.42 5.29 -9.48
CA ALA A 172 -10.62 4.11 -9.82
C ALA A 172 -10.39 4.07 -11.33
N ARG A 173 -9.23 3.56 -11.75
CA ARG A 173 -8.89 3.46 -13.18
C ARG A 173 -8.12 2.19 -13.45
N SER A 174 -8.45 1.54 -14.56
CA SER A 174 -7.66 0.40 -15.00
C SER A 174 -6.28 0.76 -15.48
N SER A 175 -5.28 0.04 -14.97
CA SER A 175 -3.90 0.09 -15.44
C SER A 175 -3.79 -0.20 -16.94
N LEU A 176 -4.71 -1.00 -17.50
CA LEU A 176 -4.78 -1.29 -18.92
C LEU A 176 -4.99 -0.04 -19.79
N LYS A 177 -5.62 1.01 -19.26
CA LYS A 177 -5.86 2.27 -19.98
C LYS A 177 -4.61 3.14 -20.12
N ASP A 178 -3.58 2.84 -19.34
CA ASP A 178 -2.33 3.62 -19.32
C ASP A 178 -1.16 2.87 -19.96
N LEU A 179 -1.42 1.66 -20.48
CA LEU A 179 -0.48 0.94 -21.32
C LEU A 179 -0.21 1.71 -22.62
N LYS A 180 1.06 2.00 -22.85
CA LYS A 180 1.53 2.61 -24.10
C LYS A 180 2.35 1.57 -24.86
N LYS A 181 1.90 1.24 -26.07
CA LYS A 181 2.72 0.46 -27.01
C LYS A 181 3.86 1.35 -27.50
N GLY A 182 5.08 0.87 -27.38
CA GLY A 182 6.28 1.58 -27.77
C GLY A 182 7.50 0.69 -27.67
N VAL A 183 8.63 1.18 -28.18
CA VAL A 183 9.92 0.51 -28.06
C VAL A 183 10.74 1.23 -27.00
N VAL A 184 11.27 0.46 -26.06
CA VAL A 184 12.24 0.90 -25.06
C VAL A 184 13.55 0.18 -25.39
N ALA A 185 14.65 0.93 -25.46
CA ALA A 185 15.98 0.38 -25.61
C ALA A 185 16.74 0.58 -24.29
N ILE A 186 17.30 -0.50 -23.75
CA ILE A 186 18.08 -0.48 -22.52
C ILE A 186 19.43 -1.10 -22.82
N ASP A 187 20.49 -0.32 -22.60
CA ASP A 187 21.87 -0.78 -22.66
C ASP A 187 22.35 -1.05 -21.24
N PHE A 188 22.53 -2.33 -20.90
CA PHE A 188 23.05 -2.79 -19.60
C PHE A 188 24.57 -2.91 -19.64
N GLY A 189 25.26 -1.78 -19.51
CA GLY A 189 26.70 -1.75 -19.37
C GLY A 189 27.18 -2.19 -17.98
N THR A 190 28.44 -2.61 -17.88
CA THR A 190 29.05 -3.05 -16.62
C THR A 190 29.12 -1.93 -15.58
N LYS A 191 29.36 -0.68 -16.01
CA LYS A 191 29.47 0.47 -15.10
C LYS A 191 28.20 1.30 -15.04
N SER A 192 27.54 1.46 -16.17
CA SER A 192 26.34 2.27 -16.32
C SER A 192 25.30 1.58 -17.20
N THR A 193 24.04 1.86 -16.89
CA THR A 193 22.86 1.49 -17.64
C THR A 193 22.26 2.75 -18.25
N THR A 194 21.96 2.72 -19.55
CA THR A 194 21.25 3.81 -20.23
C THR A 194 19.95 3.27 -20.81
N ALA A 195 18.84 3.97 -20.55
CA ALA A 195 17.54 3.61 -21.07
C ALA A 195 16.99 4.74 -21.94
N SER A 196 16.31 4.39 -23.02
CA SER A 196 15.64 5.33 -23.90
C SER A 196 14.30 4.78 -24.38
N TYR A 197 13.38 5.67 -24.73
CA TYR A 197 12.10 5.33 -25.34
C TYR A 197 11.78 6.28 -26.49
N MET A 198 10.97 5.80 -27.42
CA MET A 198 10.39 6.65 -28.47
C MET A 198 9.09 7.27 -27.97
N ASP A 199 9.00 8.61 -28.00
CA ASP A 199 7.77 9.31 -27.61
C ASP A 199 6.70 9.29 -28.73
N LYS A 200 5.54 9.90 -28.46
CA LYS A 200 4.40 9.94 -29.40
C LYS A 200 4.70 10.66 -30.72
N THR A 201 5.74 11.51 -30.78
CA THR A 201 6.13 12.22 -32.00
C THR A 201 7.21 11.48 -32.78
N GLY A 202 7.64 10.31 -32.30
CA GLY A 202 8.74 9.54 -32.90
C GLY A 202 10.12 9.98 -32.42
N THR A 203 10.20 10.86 -31.42
CA THR A 203 11.48 11.37 -30.90
C THR A 203 12.03 10.43 -29.82
N TYR A 204 13.31 10.06 -29.93
CA TYR A 204 13.98 9.27 -28.89
C TYR A 204 14.31 10.14 -27.68
N ARG A 205 13.97 9.65 -26.48
CA ARG A 205 14.22 10.33 -25.20
C ARG A 205 14.95 9.40 -24.25
N LEU A 206 15.98 9.92 -23.58
CA LEU A 206 16.69 9.22 -22.52
C LEU A 206 15.89 9.25 -21.21
N LEU A 207 16.05 8.19 -20.41
CA LEU A 207 15.46 8.02 -19.08
C LEU A 207 16.54 8.08 -18.01
N SER A 208 16.30 8.90 -17.00
CA SER A 208 17.09 8.89 -15.76
C SER A 208 16.47 7.89 -14.79
N ILE A 209 17.32 7.09 -14.14
CA ILE A 209 16.96 6.02 -13.20
C ILE A 209 17.64 6.32 -11.88
N GLY A 210 16.87 6.39 -10.78
CA GLY A 210 17.41 6.47 -9.43
C GLY A 210 18.26 7.71 -9.14
N GLY A 211 17.90 8.87 -9.71
CA GLY A 211 18.55 10.18 -9.49
C GLY A 211 17.57 11.28 -9.15
N LEU A 212 18.07 12.48 -8.82
CA LEU A 212 17.23 13.65 -8.58
C LEU A 212 16.54 14.08 -9.88
N VAL A 213 15.21 14.19 -9.84
CA VAL A 213 14.38 14.58 -11.00
C VAL A 213 14.82 15.92 -11.59
N ASP A 214 15.28 16.83 -10.75
CA ASP A 214 15.67 18.20 -11.11
C ASP A 214 17.15 18.34 -11.50
N ASP A 215 17.92 17.25 -11.56
CA ASP A 215 19.30 17.32 -12.07
C ASP A 215 19.27 17.71 -13.56
N ALA A 216 19.97 18.78 -13.92
CA ALA A 216 20.09 19.24 -15.31
C ALA A 216 21.31 18.63 -16.03
N SER A 217 22.18 17.91 -15.31
CA SER A 217 23.39 17.33 -15.86
C SER A 217 23.09 16.25 -16.91
N PRO A 218 23.83 16.19 -18.03
CA PRO A 218 23.78 15.07 -18.96
C PRO A 218 24.10 13.71 -18.31
N THR A 219 24.90 13.71 -17.24
CA THR A 219 25.32 12.49 -16.52
C THR A 219 24.17 11.77 -15.83
N LYS A 220 23.01 12.42 -15.65
CA LYS A 220 21.82 11.80 -15.03
C LYS A 220 21.21 10.66 -15.85
N PHE A 221 21.60 10.53 -17.13
CA PHE A 221 21.16 9.47 -18.02
C PHE A 221 22.16 8.29 -18.07
N GLU A 222 23.32 8.44 -17.42
CA GLU A 222 24.30 7.38 -17.20
C GLU A 222 24.11 6.79 -15.81
N ASN A 223 23.16 5.87 -15.69
CA ASN A 223 22.73 5.36 -14.39
C ASN A 223 23.70 4.28 -13.91
N PRO A 224 24.39 4.41 -12.77
CA PRO A 224 25.30 3.38 -12.28
C PRO A 224 24.61 2.00 -12.22
N THR A 225 25.27 0.95 -12.70
CA THR A 225 24.71 -0.42 -12.67
C THR A 225 24.92 -1.05 -11.29
N ILE A 226 24.24 -0.48 -10.28
CA ILE A 226 24.32 -0.89 -8.88
C ILE A 226 22.95 -0.85 -8.22
N MET A 227 22.71 -1.78 -7.31
CA MET A 227 21.54 -1.85 -6.44
C MET A 227 21.98 -2.19 -5.02
N GLU A 228 21.27 -1.69 -4.02
CA GLU A 228 21.52 -1.93 -2.61
C GLU A 228 20.21 -2.29 -1.91
N PHE A 229 20.12 -3.49 -1.34
CA PHE A 229 19.06 -3.83 -0.39
C PHE A 229 19.47 -3.36 0.99
N ARG A 230 18.65 -2.49 1.59
CA ARG A 230 18.88 -2.00 2.97
C ARG A 230 18.06 -2.79 3.98
N TYR A 231 16.85 -3.19 3.60
CA TYR A 231 15.93 -3.97 4.43
C TYR A 231 15.33 -5.12 3.62
N LYS A 232 16.14 -6.15 3.34
CA LYS A 232 15.79 -7.24 2.42
C LYS A 232 14.54 -8.02 2.86
N GLU A 233 14.43 -8.37 4.13
CA GLU A 233 13.31 -9.17 4.64
C GLU A 233 11.99 -8.39 4.53
N LYS A 234 12.02 -7.11 4.88
CA LYS A 234 10.88 -6.20 4.71
C LYS A 234 10.52 -6.04 3.23
N PHE A 235 11.51 -5.76 2.38
CA PHE A 235 11.29 -5.66 0.93
C PHE A 235 10.63 -6.91 0.37
N LEU A 236 11.16 -8.09 0.69
CA LEU A 236 10.61 -9.36 0.20
C LEU A 236 9.19 -9.60 0.70
N LYS A 237 8.90 -9.27 1.96
CA LYS A 237 7.53 -9.35 2.51
C LYS A 237 6.58 -8.44 1.73
N ASP A 238 6.94 -7.17 1.53
CA ASP A 238 6.09 -6.16 0.90
C ASP A 238 5.95 -6.41 -0.62
N TYR A 239 7.03 -6.83 -1.28
CA TYR A 239 7.08 -7.16 -2.70
C TYR A 239 6.18 -8.36 -3.05
N ASN A 240 6.20 -9.40 -2.21
CA ASN A 240 5.40 -10.60 -2.43
C ASN A 240 3.94 -10.47 -1.94
N ALA A 241 3.55 -9.33 -1.36
CA ALA A 241 2.21 -9.14 -0.83
C ALA A 241 1.13 -9.00 -1.92
N LEU A 242 1.51 -8.56 -3.12
CA LEU A 242 0.62 -8.42 -4.29
C LEU A 242 1.33 -8.92 -5.55
N ASN A 243 0.59 -9.61 -6.43
CA ASN A 243 1.10 -10.06 -7.73
C ASN A 243 1.36 -8.91 -8.72
N HIS A 244 0.86 -7.71 -8.42
CA HIS A 244 1.01 -6.53 -9.25
C HIS A 244 1.88 -5.50 -8.54
N ARG A 245 1.44 -4.24 -8.43
CA ARG A 245 2.19 -3.15 -7.80
C ARG A 245 2.33 -3.40 -6.29
N PRO A 246 3.55 -3.64 -5.78
CA PRO A 246 3.75 -3.84 -4.35
C PRO A 246 3.89 -2.50 -3.62
N PHE A 247 3.57 -2.50 -2.32
CA PHE A 247 3.69 -1.33 -1.45
C PHE A 247 5.05 -1.30 -0.72
N THR A 248 6.13 -1.44 -1.47
CA THR A 248 7.50 -1.30 -0.96
C THR A 248 7.82 0.16 -0.61
N GLU A 249 8.94 0.39 0.06
CA GLU A 249 9.48 1.73 0.28
C GLU A 249 10.80 1.92 -0.48
N LYS A 250 11.06 3.15 -0.93
CA LYS A 250 12.31 3.52 -1.61
C LYS A 250 13.54 3.18 -0.76
N ASN A 251 13.43 3.29 0.55
CA ASN A 251 14.53 2.99 1.46
C ASN A 251 14.75 1.48 1.66
N ASP A 252 13.83 0.61 1.23
CA ASP A 252 14.04 -0.83 1.28
C ASP A 252 15.09 -1.28 0.24
N ILE A 253 15.10 -0.61 -0.92
CA ILE A 253 16.02 -0.83 -2.03
C ILE A 253 16.42 0.49 -2.73
N GLU A 254 17.71 0.78 -2.77
CA GLU A 254 18.27 1.90 -3.55
C GLU A 254 18.90 1.39 -4.84
N VAL A 255 18.84 2.20 -5.91
CA VAL A 255 19.40 1.85 -7.23
C VAL A 255 20.19 3.02 -7.80
N ALA A 256 21.08 2.72 -8.74
CA ALA A 256 21.81 3.70 -9.53
C ALA A 256 22.55 4.73 -8.68
N HIS A 257 22.30 6.03 -8.89
CA HIS A 257 23.04 7.09 -8.23
C HIS A 257 22.83 7.10 -6.70
N GLU A 258 21.65 6.73 -6.21
CA GLU A 258 21.41 6.64 -4.75
C GLU A 258 22.27 5.54 -4.12
N ALA A 259 22.21 4.31 -4.63
CA ALA A 259 23.04 3.21 -4.13
C ALA A 259 24.55 3.47 -4.31
N GLN A 260 24.96 4.16 -5.39
CA GLN A 260 26.37 4.51 -5.60
C GLN A 260 26.92 5.44 -4.51
N LYS A 261 26.10 6.32 -3.92
CA LYS A 261 26.55 7.20 -2.81
C LYS A 261 27.02 6.36 -1.62
N ASN A 262 26.32 5.27 -1.32
CA ASN A 262 26.62 4.37 -0.21
C ASN A 262 27.75 3.37 -0.53
N ALA A 263 28.06 3.19 -1.81
CA ALA A 263 29.16 2.34 -2.30
C ALA A 263 30.52 3.03 -2.32
N LYS A 264 30.60 4.36 -2.09
CA LYS A 264 31.89 5.07 -2.07
C LYS A 264 32.80 4.53 -0.96
N GLY A 265 33.97 4.03 -1.35
CA GLY A 265 34.99 3.53 -0.42
C GLY A 265 34.84 2.07 0.03
N VAL A 266 33.80 1.38 -0.44
CA VAL A 266 33.58 -0.07 -0.26
C VAL A 266 34.69 -0.85 -0.97
N LYS A 267 35.31 -1.83 -0.30
CA LYS A 267 36.39 -2.67 -0.87
C LYS A 267 36.16 -4.16 -0.63
N GLY A 268 36.53 -4.99 -1.60
CA GLY A 268 36.52 -6.45 -1.47
C GLY A 268 35.17 -7.00 -1.01
N ASN A 269 35.14 -7.64 0.15
CA ASN A 269 33.95 -8.27 0.71
C ASN A 269 32.89 -7.29 1.24
N ASP A 270 33.20 -5.99 1.32
CA ASP A 270 32.21 -4.96 1.66
C ASP A 270 31.04 -4.93 0.65
N LEU A 271 31.23 -5.45 -0.56
CA LEU A 271 30.15 -5.61 -1.57
C LEU A 271 29.17 -6.72 -1.19
N TYR A 272 29.60 -7.71 -0.40
CA TYR A 272 28.77 -8.85 0.05
C TYR A 272 28.17 -8.66 1.44
N ARG A 273 28.46 -7.54 2.13
CA ARG A 273 27.96 -7.24 3.49
C ARG A 273 26.43 -7.24 3.59
N PHE A 274 25.73 -7.13 2.46
CA PHE A 274 24.27 -7.08 2.36
C PHE A 274 23.60 -8.46 2.21
N PHE A 275 24.37 -9.54 2.08
CA PHE A 275 23.84 -10.91 1.95
C PHE A 275 24.09 -11.78 3.19
N LEU A 276 24.82 -11.28 4.19
CA LEU A 276 25.31 -12.05 5.33
C LEU A 276 24.63 -11.71 6.68
N ASN A 277 23.66 -10.80 6.69
CA ASN A 277 22.84 -10.48 7.86
C ASN A 277 21.39 -10.90 7.63
#